data_AF-A0A3G2E9F8-F1
#
_entry.id   AF-A0A3G2E9F8-F1
#
_cell.length_a   1.000
_cell.length_b   1.000
_cell.length_c   1.000
_cell.angle_alpha   90.00
_cell.angle_beta   90.00
_cell.angle_gamma   90.00
#
_symmetry.space_group_name_H-M   'P 1'
#
loop_
_entity.id
_entity.type
_entity.pdbx_description
1 polymer ?
#
loop_
_entity_poly.entity_id
_entity_poly.type
_entity_poly.pdbx_seq_one_letter_code
_entity_poly.pdbx_strand_id
1 'polypeptide(L)'
;MDHQQRFGGARTANHGDFEGAGVQPDIPSPSIRALPLAHKLALEHLAKTDDARRTELAWLLPSLTAAIERPHVDAAVLAKAAGKYEGRQIILDNGTLYYLWRERFRVALEPIGPNLFAVEGVSDFRYRLTTLRGKVTELERVNKDGSIQRYKRLD
;
A
#
# COMPACT_ATOMS: atom_id res chain seq x y z
N MET A 1 -8.08 -21.41 79.09
CA MET A 1 -9.44 -21.78 78.69
C MET A 1 -9.64 -21.34 77.26
N ASP A 2 -10.22 -22.26 76.48
CA ASP A 2 -10.58 -22.15 75.07
C ASP A 2 -11.15 -20.80 74.64
N HIS A 3 -10.86 -20.42 73.39
CA HIS A 3 -11.87 -20.49 72.33
C HIS A 3 -11.21 -20.29 70.96
N GLN A 4 -11.18 -21.37 70.17
CA GLN A 4 -11.16 -21.31 68.71
C GLN A 4 -12.33 -20.47 68.20
N GLN A 5 -12.14 -19.68 67.13
CA GLN A 5 -12.70 -20.00 65.81
C GLN A 5 -12.21 -19.06 64.70
N ARG A 6 -12.31 -19.59 63.48
CA ARG A 6 -11.64 -19.23 62.23
C ARG A 6 -12.37 -18.15 61.41
N PHE A 7 -11.64 -17.67 60.40
CA PHE A 7 -12.03 -17.34 59.02
C PHE A 7 -12.00 -15.85 58.64
N GLY A 8 -11.27 -15.53 57.57
CA GLY A 8 -11.45 -14.26 56.86
C GLY A 8 -10.33 -13.82 55.92
N GLY A 9 -9.95 -14.66 54.95
CA GLY A 9 -9.42 -14.27 53.62
C GLY A 9 -8.37 -13.15 53.53
N ALA A 10 -7.10 -13.51 53.59
CA ALA A 10 -6.06 -12.74 52.89
C ALA A 10 -6.28 -12.88 51.39
N ARG A 11 -6.97 -11.92 50.77
CA ARG A 11 -6.96 -11.76 49.31
C ARG A 11 -5.62 -11.12 48.94
N THR A 12 -4.59 -11.95 48.79
CA THR A 12 -3.40 -11.57 48.03
C THR A 12 -3.87 -11.15 46.65
N ALA A 13 -3.68 -9.89 46.30
CA ALA A 13 -3.82 -9.42 44.93
C ALA A 13 -2.90 -10.31 44.08
N ASN A 14 -3.49 -11.17 43.26
CA ASN A 14 -2.70 -12.02 42.39
C ASN A 14 -2.06 -11.09 41.37
N HIS A 15 -0.76 -10.89 41.55
CA HIS A 15 0.15 -10.28 40.61
C HIS A 15 0.14 -11.19 39.39
N GLY A 16 -0.79 -10.96 38.47
CA GLY A 16 -0.81 -11.62 37.18
C GLY A 16 0.29 -11.01 36.34
N ASP A 17 1.48 -11.58 36.46
CA ASP A 17 2.68 -11.20 35.76
C ASP A 17 2.41 -10.97 34.27
N PHE A 18 2.49 -9.71 33.84
CA PHE A 18 2.69 -9.32 32.43
C PHE A 18 4.17 -9.48 32.00
N GLU A 19 4.99 -10.12 32.83
CA GLU A 19 6.40 -10.37 32.57
C GLU A 19 6.61 -11.81 32.07
N GLY A 20 6.78 -11.97 30.76
CA GLY A 20 7.55 -13.12 30.23
C GLY A 20 6.82 -14.10 29.33
N ALA A 21 5.48 -14.18 29.35
CA ALA A 21 4.73 -14.92 28.34
C ALA A 21 4.38 -13.96 27.19
N GLY A 22 5.29 -13.81 26.22
CA GLY A 22 4.99 -13.05 25.00
C GLY A 22 3.75 -13.64 24.34
N VAL A 23 2.63 -12.92 24.40
CA VAL A 23 1.44 -13.27 23.62
C VAL A 23 1.88 -13.32 22.17
N GLN A 24 1.80 -14.50 21.55
CA GLN A 24 2.11 -14.62 20.14
C GLN A 24 1.01 -13.88 19.39
N PRO A 25 1.31 -12.81 18.64
CA PRO A 25 0.29 -12.12 17.90
C PRO A 25 -0.30 -13.09 16.86
N ASP A 26 -1.62 -12.99 16.63
CA ASP A 26 -2.30 -13.76 15.58
C ASP A 26 -1.64 -13.58 14.21
N ILE A 27 -0.93 -12.46 14.04
CA ILE A 27 -0.13 -12.14 12.88
C ILE A 27 1.32 -11.89 13.34
N PRO A 28 2.23 -12.86 13.10
CA PRO A 28 3.64 -12.72 13.42
C PRO A 28 4.26 -11.51 12.72
N SER A 29 4.74 -10.54 13.49
CA SER A 29 5.42 -9.35 12.97
C SER A 29 6.46 -8.85 13.98
N PRO A 30 7.66 -8.42 13.54
CA PRO A 30 8.59 -7.70 14.40
C PRO A 30 7.91 -6.45 14.98
N SER A 31 8.17 -6.12 16.25
CA SER A 31 7.51 -5.00 16.94
C SER A 31 7.60 -3.67 16.16
N ILE A 32 8.72 -3.43 15.47
CA ILE A 32 8.93 -2.24 14.63
C ILE A 32 8.02 -2.17 13.39
N ARG A 33 7.50 -3.31 12.92
CA ARG A 33 6.55 -3.41 11.79
C ARG A 33 5.11 -3.65 12.25
N ALA A 34 4.87 -3.87 13.54
CA ALA A 34 3.55 -4.22 14.07
C ALA A 34 2.51 -3.11 13.85
N LEU A 35 2.84 -1.85 14.16
CA LEU A 35 1.91 -0.73 13.98
C LEU A 35 1.59 -0.44 12.50
N PRO A 36 2.58 -0.32 11.58
CA PRO A 36 2.30 -0.19 10.16
C PRO A 36 1.45 -1.34 9.61
N LEU A 37 1.73 -2.57 10.02
CA LEU A 37 0.96 -3.75 9.61
C LEU A 37 -0.47 -3.71 10.13
N ALA A 38 -0.68 -3.38 11.41
CA ALA A 38 -2.01 -3.24 11.99
C ALA A 38 -2.82 -2.15 11.28
N HIS A 39 -2.20 -1.02 10.94
CA HIS A 39 -2.84 0.06 10.20
C HIS A 39 -3.27 -0.41 8.79
N LYS A 40 -2.39 -1.11 8.06
CA LYS A 40 -2.71 -1.70 6.75
C LYS A 40 -3.93 -2.63 6.86
N LEU A 41 -3.91 -3.56 7.81
CA LEU A 41 -4.97 -4.54 7.99
C LEU A 41 -6.32 -3.90 8.36
N ALA A 42 -6.31 -2.88 9.21
CA ALA A 42 -7.50 -2.12 9.56
C ALA A 42 -8.12 -1.43 8.34
N LEU A 43 -7.30 -0.81 7.48
CA LEU A 43 -7.76 -0.18 6.25
C LEU A 43 -8.28 -1.20 5.22
N GLU A 44 -7.62 -2.35 5.08
CA GLU A 44 -8.08 -3.45 4.22
C GLU A 44 -9.42 -4.02 4.69
N HIS A 45 -9.61 -4.13 6.01
CA HIS A 45 -10.88 -4.56 6.60
C HIS A 45 -11.98 -3.52 6.32
N LEU A 46 -11.72 -2.24 6.58
CA LEU A 46 -12.67 -1.16 6.30
C LEU A 46 -13.08 -1.12 4.83
N ALA A 47 -12.15 -1.35 3.90
CA ALA A 47 -12.44 -1.37 2.47
C ALA A 47 -13.39 -2.52 2.06
N LYS A 48 -13.50 -3.57 2.87
CA LYS A 48 -14.42 -4.70 2.66
C LYS A 48 -15.77 -4.49 3.33
N THR A 49 -15.83 -3.70 4.41
CA THR A 49 -17.04 -3.57 5.25
C THR A 49 -17.80 -2.27 5.03
N ASP A 50 -17.16 -1.21 4.53
CA ASP A 50 -17.76 0.12 4.33
C ASP A 50 -17.81 0.46 2.83
N ASP A 51 -18.91 0.08 2.17
CA ASP A 51 -19.12 0.34 0.75
C ASP A 51 -19.16 1.84 0.43
N ALA A 52 -19.60 2.70 1.37
CA ALA A 52 -19.64 4.14 1.16
C ALA A 52 -18.23 4.75 1.08
N ARG A 53 -17.26 4.20 1.82
CA ARG A 53 -15.85 4.63 1.78
C ARG A 53 -14.95 3.76 0.89
N ARG A 54 -15.49 2.72 0.26
CA ARG A 54 -14.71 1.76 -0.54
C ARG A 54 -13.89 2.42 -1.65
N THR A 55 -14.45 3.41 -2.35
CA THR A 55 -13.71 4.13 -3.42
C THR A 55 -12.55 4.95 -2.86
N GLU A 56 -12.77 5.67 -1.76
CA GLU A 56 -11.75 6.45 -1.08
C GLU A 56 -10.64 5.54 -0.53
N LEU A 57 -11.00 4.42 0.09
CA LEU A 57 -10.04 3.46 0.63
C LEU A 57 -9.27 2.75 -0.50
N ALA A 58 -9.92 2.39 -1.61
CA ALA A 58 -9.27 1.86 -2.79
C ALA A 58 -8.28 2.87 -3.41
N TRP A 59 -8.55 4.17 -3.26
CA TRP A 59 -7.60 5.21 -3.60
C TRP A 59 -6.45 5.25 -2.59
N LEU A 60 -6.68 5.30 -1.28
CA LEU A 60 -5.60 5.53 -0.31
C LEU A 60 -4.67 4.31 -0.08
N LEU A 61 -5.24 3.10 -0.05
CA LEU A 61 -4.54 1.87 0.31
C LEU A 61 -3.24 1.61 -0.46
N PRO A 62 -3.19 1.71 -1.81
CA PRO A 62 -1.96 1.41 -2.55
C PRO A 62 -0.77 2.28 -2.14
N SER A 63 -0.97 3.60 -1.98
CA SER A 63 0.11 4.50 -1.57
C SER A 63 0.58 4.24 -0.14
N LEU A 64 -0.36 3.99 0.78
CA LEU A 64 -0.02 3.66 2.17
C LEU A 64 0.74 2.34 2.27
N THR A 65 0.26 1.30 1.59
CA THR A 65 0.94 0.00 1.53
C THR A 65 2.32 0.15 0.91
N ALA A 66 2.46 0.95 -0.15
CA ALA A 66 3.74 1.16 -0.80
C ALA A 66 4.77 1.89 0.07
N ALA A 67 4.33 2.86 0.87
CA ALA A 67 5.18 3.55 1.84
C ALA A 67 5.71 2.60 2.93
N ILE A 68 4.94 1.57 3.29
CA ILE A 68 5.31 0.59 4.32
C ILE A 68 6.20 -0.52 3.74
N GLU A 69 5.81 -1.08 2.61
CA GLU A 69 6.41 -2.31 2.07
C GLU A 69 7.50 -2.04 1.02
N ARG A 70 7.50 -0.85 0.39
CA ARG A 70 8.33 -0.49 -0.76
C ARG A 70 8.29 -1.58 -1.84
N PRO A 71 7.25 -1.60 -2.67
CA PRO A 71 7.01 -2.69 -3.60
C PRO A 71 8.18 -2.84 -4.56
N HIS A 72 8.72 -4.05 -4.63
CA HIS A 72 9.70 -4.40 -5.64
C HIS A 72 8.96 -4.64 -6.96
N VAL A 73 9.28 -3.86 -7.99
CA VAL A 73 8.79 -4.07 -9.37
C VAL A 73 9.95 -4.58 -10.21
N ASP A 74 9.72 -5.68 -10.90
CA ASP A 74 10.70 -6.32 -11.78
C ASP A 74 11.17 -5.31 -12.86
N ALA A 75 12.48 -5.22 -13.06
CA ALA A 75 13.10 -4.40 -14.09
C ALA A 75 12.53 -4.69 -15.49
N ALA A 76 12.14 -5.95 -15.78
CA ALA A 76 11.48 -6.31 -17.03
C ALA A 76 10.11 -5.64 -17.20
N VAL A 77 9.37 -5.44 -16.11
CA VAL A 77 8.07 -4.73 -16.12
C VAL A 77 8.32 -3.23 -16.33
N LEU A 78 9.31 -2.66 -15.64
CA LEU A 78 9.68 -1.25 -15.82
C LEU A 78 10.15 -0.97 -17.25
N ALA A 79 10.99 -1.84 -17.82
CA ALA A 79 11.43 -1.72 -19.21
C ALA A 79 10.27 -1.80 -20.20
N LYS A 80 9.29 -2.69 -19.96
CA LYS A 80 8.06 -2.77 -20.77
C LYS A 80 7.17 -1.54 -20.60
N ALA A 81 7.22 -0.83 -19.47
CA ALA A 81 6.45 0.37 -19.25
C ALA A 81 6.97 1.57 -20.05
N ALA A 82 8.29 1.64 -20.27
CA ALA A 82 8.92 2.67 -21.08
C ALA A 82 8.45 2.59 -22.54
N GLY A 83 8.14 3.73 -23.13
CA GLY A 83 7.61 3.82 -24.49
C GLY A 83 6.81 5.10 -24.75
N LYS A 84 6.32 5.20 -25.98
CA LYS A 84 5.45 6.30 -26.44
C LYS A 84 3.99 5.89 -26.33
N TYR A 85 3.21 6.80 -25.78
CA TYR A 85 1.76 6.70 -25.68
C TYR A 85 1.14 7.95 -26.30
N GLU A 86 -0.16 7.91 -26.59
CA GLU A 86 -0.89 9.08 -27.13
C GLU A 86 -0.66 10.35 -26.30
N GLY A 87 0.13 11.28 -26.85
CA GLY A 87 0.47 12.57 -26.22
C GLY A 87 1.39 12.47 -24.99
N ARG A 88 1.98 11.30 -24.69
CA ARG A 88 2.80 11.07 -23.49
C ARG A 88 4.00 10.18 -23.80
N GLN A 89 5.09 10.38 -23.09
CA GLN A 89 6.24 9.49 -23.18
C GLN A 89 6.67 9.09 -21.77
N ILE A 90 6.89 7.79 -21.59
CA ILE A 90 7.44 7.22 -20.37
C ILE A 90 8.86 6.77 -20.69
N ILE A 91 9.83 7.21 -19.89
CA ILE A 91 11.23 6.79 -20.00
C ILE A 91 11.66 6.06 -18.74
N LEU A 92 12.62 5.15 -18.86
CA LEU A 92 13.28 4.50 -17.73
C LEU A 92 14.69 5.07 -17.62
N ASP A 93 15.03 5.63 -16.46
CA ASP A 93 16.36 6.17 -16.16
C ASP A 93 16.78 5.70 -14.76
N ASN A 94 17.92 5.01 -14.67
CA ASN A 94 18.46 4.43 -13.43
C ASN A 94 17.46 3.62 -12.58
N GLY A 95 16.57 2.85 -13.23
CA GLY A 95 15.56 2.03 -12.55
C GLY A 95 14.33 2.79 -12.09
N THR A 96 14.23 4.09 -12.36
CA THR A 96 13.06 4.92 -12.10
C THR A 96 12.35 5.25 -13.40
N LEU A 97 11.03 5.09 -13.42
CA LEU A 97 10.21 5.55 -14.54
C LEU A 97 9.96 7.05 -14.42
N TYR A 98 10.00 7.75 -15.54
CA TYR A 98 9.68 9.17 -15.61
C TYR A 98 8.63 9.42 -16.68
N TYR A 99 7.64 10.24 -16.33
CA TYR A 99 6.74 10.84 -17.30
C TYR A 99 7.38 12.10 -17.88
N LEU A 100 7.51 12.15 -19.20
CA LEU A 100 7.97 13.32 -19.93
C LEU A 100 6.80 14.20 -20.37
N TRP A 101 6.83 15.45 -19.94
CA TRP A 101 5.92 16.49 -20.38
C TRP A 101 6.67 17.53 -21.22
N ARG A 102 6.22 17.70 -22.48
CA ARG A 102 6.81 18.61 -23.48
C ARG A 102 8.33 18.47 -23.60
N GLU A 103 8.84 17.23 -23.51
CA GLU A 103 10.26 16.84 -23.66
C GLU A 103 11.26 17.42 -22.64
N ARG A 104 10.85 18.38 -21.79
CA ARG A 104 11.72 19.12 -20.88
C ARG A 104 11.45 18.87 -19.40
N PHE A 105 10.20 18.55 -19.06
CA PHE A 105 9.82 18.27 -17.68
C PHE A 105 9.70 16.77 -17.50
N ARG A 106 10.51 16.21 -16.59
CA ARG A 106 10.40 14.83 -16.16
C ARG A 106 9.83 14.79 -14.75
N VAL A 107 8.85 13.93 -14.53
CA VAL A 107 8.27 13.69 -13.20
C VAL A 107 8.42 12.22 -12.89
N ALA A 108 8.97 11.88 -11.72
CA ALA A 108 9.19 10.49 -11.36
C ALA A 108 7.84 9.77 -11.16
N LEU A 109 7.84 8.50 -11.53
CA LEU A 109 6.73 7.57 -11.34
C LEU A 109 7.14 6.53 -10.31
N GLU A 110 6.49 6.56 -9.16
CA GLU A 110 6.78 5.67 -8.05
C GLU A 110 5.84 4.45 -8.10
N PRO A 111 6.38 3.23 -8.08
CA PRO A 111 5.54 2.04 -8.04
C PRO A 111 4.78 1.97 -6.71
N ILE A 112 3.47 1.88 -6.79
CA ILE A 112 2.57 1.69 -5.64
C ILE A 112 1.75 0.40 -5.75
N GLY A 113 2.09 -0.43 -6.73
CA GLY A 113 1.50 -1.72 -7.01
C GLY A 113 2.12 -2.34 -8.27
N PRO A 114 1.69 -3.55 -8.69
CA PRO A 114 2.33 -4.27 -9.79
C PRO A 114 2.33 -3.51 -11.13
N ASN A 115 1.22 -2.84 -11.42
CA ASN A 115 1.01 -2.07 -12.66
C ASN A 115 0.53 -0.65 -12.37
N LEU A 116 0.69 -0.15 -11.13
CA LEU A 116 0.12 1.12 -10.68
C LEU A 116 1.24 2.02 -10.14
N PHE A 117 1.27 3.24 -10.63
CA PHE A 117 2.33 4.20 -10.37
C PHE A 117 1.73 5.52 -9.87
N ALA A 118 2.24 6.00 -8.74
CA ALA A 118 2.03 7.37 -8.28
C ALA A 118 2.90 8.33 -9.10
N VAL A 119 2.46 9.58 -9.18
CA VAL A 119 3.20 10.66 -9.83
C VAL A 119 3.80 11.51 -8.72
N GLU A 120 5.13 11.70 -8.75
CA GLU A 120 5.83 12.49 -7.75
C GLU A 120 5.22 13.89 -7.63
N GLY A 121 4.89 14.29 -6.39
CA GLY A 121 4.29 15.59 -6.11
C GLY A 121 2.84 15.77 -6.55
N VAL A 122 2.17 14.73 -7.08
CA VAL A 122 0.79 14.82 -7.58
C VAL A 122 -0.11 13.72 -6.99
N SER A 123 -1.15 14.13 -6.26
CA SER A 123 -2.12 13.21 -5.64
C SER A 123 -3.41 12.99 -6.42
N ASP A 124 -3.65 13.77 -7.48
CA ASP A 124 -4.94 13.83 -8.16
C ASP A 124 -5.18 12.67 -9.12
N PHE A 125 -4.09 12.07 -9.60
CA PHE A 125 -4.15 10.95 -10.52
C PHE A 125 -2.97 10.01 -10.37
N ARG A 126 -3.13 8.80 -10.90
CA ARG A 126 -2.14 7.73 -10.97
C ARG A 126 -2.09 7.19 -12.38
N TYR A 127 -0.98 6.54 -12.72
CA TYR A 127 -0.89 5.79 -13.96
C TYR A 127 -1.03 4.30 -13.71
N ARG A 128 -1.87 3.63 -14.51
CA ARG A 128 -1.97 2.19 -14.56
C ARG A 128 -1.52 1.68 -15.92
N LEU A 129 -0.72 0.63 -15.95
CA LEU A 129 -0.37 -0.09 -17.17
C LEU A 129 -1.39 -1.19 -17.43
N THR A 130 -1.92 -1.22 -18.65
CA THR A 130 -2.75 -2.32 -19.12
C THR A 130 -1.92 -3.20 -20.04
N THR A 131 -1.93 -4.50 -19.77
CA THR A 131 -1.19 -5.49 -20.56
C THR A 131 -2.13 -6.48 -21.22
N LEU A 132 -1.87 -6.81 -22.48
CA LEU A 132 -2.52 -7.88 -23.21
C LEU A 132 -1.47 -8.92 -23.63
N ARG A 133 -1.67 -10.19 -23.24
CA ARG A 133 -0.72 -11.29 -23.53
C ARG A 133 0.74 -10.97 -23.13
N GLY A 134 0.92 -10.29 -21.98
CA GLY A 134 2.24 -9.96 -21.43
C GLY A 134 2.97 -8.77 -22.09
N LYS A 135 2.31 -8.08 -23.04
CA LYS A 135 2.76 -6.81 -23.63
C LYS A 135 1.92 -5.65 -23.11
N VAL A 136 2.56 -4.53 -22.78
CA VAL A 136 1.86 -3.29 -22.43
C VAL A 136 1.21 -2.72 -23.67
N THR A 137 -0.09 -2.46 -23.61
CA THR A 137 -0.88 -1.92 -24.75
C THR A 137 -1.39 -0.52 -24.50
N GLU A 138 -1.61 -0.15 -23.25
CA GLU A 138 -2.21 1.13 -22.88
C GLU A 138 -1.60 1.65 -21.57
N LEU A 139 -1.56 2.98 -21.48
CA LEU A 139 -1.34 3.72 -20.26
C LEU A 139 -2.67 4.35 -19.85
N GLU A 140 -3.16 4.03 -18.66
CA GLU A 140 -4.39 4.60 -18.12
C GLU A 140 -4.05 5.65 -17.06
N ARG A 141 -4.60 6.85 -17.19
CA ARG A 141 -4.67 7.82 -16.09
C ARG A 141 -5.93 7.53 -15.29
N VAL A 142 -5.75 7.14 -14.04
CA VAL A 142 -6.83 6.93 -13.08
C VAL A 142 -6.88 8.16 -12.18
N ASN A 143 -7.98 8.89 -12.20
CA ASN A 143 -8.17 10.07 -11.36
C ASN A 143 -8.77 9.68 -10.00
N LYS A 144 -8.64 10.57 -9.02
CA LYS A 144 -9.16 10.38 -7.66
C LYS A 144 -10.68 10.15 -7.61
N ASP A 145 -11.42 10.71 -8.56
CA ASP A 145 -12.87 10.50 -8.72
C ASP A 145 -13.24 9.14 -9.36
N GLY A 146 -12.24 8.32 -9.69
CA GLY A 146 -12.41 7.03 -10.35
C GLY A 146 -12.50 7.09 -11.87
N SER A 147 -12.55 8.28 -12.47
CA SER A 147 -12.54 8.42 -13.92
C SER A 147 -11.21 7.94 -14.52
N ILE A 148 -11.30 7.31 -15.70
CA ILE A 148 -10.15 6.73 -16.39
C ILE A 148 -10.02 7.35 -17.78
N GLN A 149 -8.83 7.86 -18.08
CA GLN A 149 -8.43 8.25 -19.43
C GLN A 149 -7.40 7.25 -19.95
N ARG A 150 -7.56 6.79 -21.19
CA ARG A 150 -6.67 5.78 -21.79
C ARG A 150 -5.81 6.43 -22.87
N TYR A 151 -4.55 6.03 -22.93
CA TYR A 151 -3.60 6.43 -23.95
C TYR A 151 -3.03 5.17 -24.58
N LYS A 152 -3.28 4.97 -25.87
CA LYS A 152 -2.74 3.82 -26.58
C LYS A 152 -1.24 3.93 -26.70
N ARG A 153 -0.56 2.79 -26.59
CA ARG A 153 0.85 2.67 -26.93
C ARG A 153 1.02 2.84 -28.45
N LEU A 154 2.07 3.57 -28.84
CA LEU A 154 2.33 3.95 -30.23
C LEU A 154 3.55 3.23 -30.83
N ASP A 155 4.29 2.47 -30.03
CA ASP A 155 5.46 1.69 -30.42
C ASP A 155 5.26 0.17 -30.23
#